data_AF-A0A4Z0YCQ5-F1
#
_entry.id   AF-A0A4Z0YCQ5-F1
#
_cell.length_a   1.000
_cell.length_b   1.000
_cell.length_c   1.000
_cell.angle_alpha   90.00
_cell.angle_beta   90.00
_cell.angle_gamma   90.00
#
_symmetry.space_group_name_H-M   'P 1'
#
loop_
_entity.id
_entity.type
_entity.pdbx_description
1 polymer ?
#
loop_
_entity_poly.entity_id
_entity_poly.type
_entity_poly.pdbx_seq_one_letter_code
_entity_poly.pdbx_strand_id
1 'polypeptide(L)'
;MMNIESAEILLPSKGIAEDVEFWTSPSPGLGFRMDQIYPADDPQVVTLTGHGLRVRLDRSAINTDPGTVRLLCRGEPDSQLQPRELTSPSGTRVELVSAEEPMSRPPTKHAFIACRLRDNAPWVVGRAGMHYRDLIPARLGGAIIASHIRIPDAGPVPDNVHYHDVEFQLIYCHAGWVRLVYEDQGEPFILRAGDCVIQPPQIRHRVLESSGGLEVVEVGVPAEHLTTLDYEMELPTPHYRPDREWDGQRFVHSRLEDAVWGPWRISGFEARDTGVEDGTKGVAAVRVVRPAAGEHQPAPVTSHDSDILFTFVLSGSCTLHGDGQGSQILSEGDAYTLPPGVKTCLTSCSEDLSLLEVSLPGRFNTTLHPQKLPI
;
A
#
# COMPACT_ATOMS: atom_id res chain seq x y z
N MET A 1 -35.17 11.74 -23.36
CA MET A 1 -34.17 11.00 -22.56
C MET A 1 -34.55 11.18 -21.11
N MET A 2 -34.56 10.10 -20.34
CA MET A 2 -34.77 10.17 -18.90
C MET A 2 -33.53 10.83 -18.29
N ASN A 3 -33.71 11.92 -17.54
CA ASN A 3 -32.63 12.57 -16.79
C ASN A 3 -32.81 12.23 -15.31
N ILE A 4 -31.79 11.65 -14.69
CA ILE A 4 -31.81 11.34 -13.25
C ILE A 4 -31.28 12.58 -12.53
N GLU A 5 -32.13 13.26 -11.77
CA GLU A 5 -31.75 14.50 -11.07
C GLU A 5 -31.19 14.24 -9.67
N SER A 6 -31.66 13.19 -8.98
CA SER A 6 -31.18 12.80 -7.64
C SER A 6 -31.58 11.36 -7.32
N ALA A 7 -31.04 10.83 -6.21
CA ALA A 7 -31.40 9.54 -5.63
C ALA A 7 -31.63 9.69 -4.12
N GLU A 8 -32.46 8.83 -3.54
CA GLU A 8 -32.72 8.79 -2.10
C GLU A 8 -32.97 7.36 -1.62
N ILE A 9 -32.70 7.11 -0.34
CA ILE A 9 -32.98 5.82 0.32
C ILE A 9 -34.39 5.88 0.89
N LEU A 10 -35.27 4.98 0.45
CA LEU A 10 -36.61 4.82 1.01
C LEU A 10 -36.53 4.00 2.31
N LEU A 11 -37.05 4.56 3.40
CA LEU A 11 -37.18 3.90 4.70
C LEU A 11 -38.65 3.95 5.17
N PRO A 12 -39.17 2.87 5.78
CA PRO A 12 -40.52 2.87 6.32
C PRO A 12 -40.63 3.83 7.51
N SER A 13 -41.78 4.49 7.65
CA SER A 13 -42.12 5.26 8.85
C SER A 13 -43.45 4.81 9.46
N LYS A 14 -43.44 4.46 10.75
CA LYS A 14 -44.64 4.20 11.57
C LYS A 14 -45.15 5.47 12.24
N GLY A 15 -44.31 6.50 12.36
CA GLY A 15 -44.59 7.80 12.98
C GLY A 15 -43.65 8.86 12.45
N ILE A 16 -44.16 9.77 11.61
CA ILE A 16 -43.32 10.77 10.92
C ILE A 16 -42.73 11.76 11.93
N ALA A 17 -43.50 12.19 12.92
CA ALA A 17 -43.03 13.16 13.91
C ALA A 17 -41.86 12.61 14.74
N GLU A 18 -42.00 11.36 15.22
CA GLU A 18 -41.00 10.70 16.06
C GLU A 18 -39.73 10.37 15.25
N ASP A 19 -39.87 9.90 14.01
CA ASP A 19 -38.70 9.68 13.15
C ASP A 19 -38.02 11.01 12.83
N VAL A 20 -38.75 12.06 12.47
CA VAL A 20 -38.17 13.38 12.20
C VAL A 20 -37.38 13.89 13.40
N GLU A 21 -37.91 13.78 14.62
CA GLU A 21 -37.19 14.17 15.83
C GLU A 21 -35.89 13.36 15.99
N PHE A 22 -35.94 12.04 15.77
CA PHE A 22 -34.77 11.16 15.82
C PHE A 22 -33.67 11.58 14.82
N TRP A 23 -34.05 11.82 13.57
CA TRP A 23 -33.09 12.13 12.50
C TRP A 23 -32.55 13.56 12.59
N THR A 24 -33.37 14.54 12.99
CA THR A 24 -33.01 15.97 12.92
C THR A 24 -32.39 16.52 14.21
N SER A 25 -32.63 15.89 15.36
CA SER A 25 -32.11 16.41 16.64
C SER A 25 -30.58 16.48 16.64
N PRO A 26 -29.96 17.57 17.14
CA PRO A 26 -28.51 17.73 17.14
C PRO A 26 -27.79 16.90 18.23
N SER A 27 -28.48 16.53 19.30
CA SER A 27 -28.04 15.55 20.31
C SER A 27 -29.24 15.15 21.19
N PRO A 28 -29.52 13.84 21.39
CA PRO A 28 -28.79 12.65 20.96
C PRO A 28 -29.08 12.20 19.51
N GLY A 29 -29.75 13.02 18.70
CA GLY A 29 -30.09 12.68 17.30
C GLY A 29 -28.94 12.84 16.31
N LEU A 30 -29.26 12.79 15.02
CA LEU A 30 -28.29 12.60 13.94
C LEU A 30 -27.97 13.87 13.14
N GLY A 31 -28.63 14.99 13.44
CA GLY A 31 -28.36 16.29 12.81
C GLY A 31 -28.70 16.37 11.31
N PHE A 32 -29.59 15.51 10.79
CA PHE A 32 -30.10 15.64 9.43
C PHE A 32 -30.95 16.91 9.30
N ARG A 33 -30.93 17.53 8.12
CA ARG A 33 -31.82 18.64 7.78
C ARG A 33 -33.05 18.08 7.08
N MET A 34 -34.24 18.56 7.46
CA MET A 34 -35.45 18.30 6.69
C MET A 34 -35.49 19.19 5.44
N ASP A 35 -35.65 18.56 4.28
CA ASP A 35 -35.74 19.26 2.99
C ASP A 35 -37.18 19.39 2.51
N GLN A 36 -38.00 18.35 2.68
CA GLN A 36 -39.39 18.30 2.21
C GLN A 36 -40.28 17.54 3.19
N ILE A 37 -41.56 17.96 3.27
CA ILE A 37 -42.60 17.29 4.06
C ILE A 37 -43.90 17.32 3.25
N TYR A 38 -44.63 16.20 3.24
CA TYR A 38 -45.88 16.09 2.49
C TYR A 38 -46.88 15.08 3.09
N PRO A 39 -48.18 15.42 3.12
CA PRO A 39 -48.72 16.77 3.05
C PRO A 39 -48.33 17.58 4.30
N ALA A 40 -48.53 18.89 4.30
CA ALA A 40 -48.07 19.76 5.40
C ALA A 40 -48.95 19.67 6.66
N ASP A 41 -50.23 19.30 6.49
CA ASP A 41 -51.27 19.24 7.53
C ASP A 41 -51.43 17.85 8.16
N ASP A 42 -51.12 16.78 7.42
CA ASP A 42 -51.04 15.40 7.93
C ASP A 42 -49.85 14.63 7.34
N PRO A 43 -48.60 14.93 7.78
CA PRO A 43 -47.38 14.42 7.16
C PRO A 43 -47.36 12.89 6.99
N GLN A 44 -47.28 12.45 5.73
CA GLN A 44 -47.11 11.04 5.35
C GLN A 44 -45.70 10.72 4.89
N VAL A 45 -44.97 11.74 4.44
CA VAL A 45 -43.68 11.63 3.78
C VAL A 45 -42.79 12.76 4.25
N VAL A 46 -41.54 12.44 4.54
CA VAL A 46 -40.48 13.44 4.78
C VAL A 46 -39.22 13.04 4.03
N THR A 47 -38.56 14.02 3.41
CA THR A 47 -37.21 13.86 2.85
C THR A 47 -36.21 14.65 3.69
N LEU A 48 -35.11 14.00 4.03
CA LEU A 48 -34.04 14.51 4.88
C LEU A 48 -32.69 14.39 4.16
N THR A 49 -31.78 15.35 4.36
CA THR A 49 -30.39 15.28 3.90
C THR A 49 -29.42 15.52 5.05
N GLY A 50 -28.38 14.70 5.12
CA GLY A 50 -27.31 14.81 6.10
C GLY A 50 -26.17 13.85 5.79
N HIS A 51 -24.93 14.24 6.10
CA HIS A 51 -23.73 13.38 5.99
C HIS A 51 -23.54 12.70 4.62
N GLY A 52 -23.93 13.37 3.53
CA GLY A 52 -23.85 12.83 2.17
C GLY A 52 -24.98 11.87 1.77
N LEU A 53 -25.97 11.66 2.64
CA LEU A 53 -27.14 10.82 2.38
C LEU A 53 -28.41 11.66 2.22
N ARG A 54 -29.28 11.22 1.31
CA ARG A 54 -30.67 11.66 1.18
C ARG A 54 -31.59 10.50 1.55
N VAL A 55 -32.44 10.71 2.54
CA VAL A 55 -33.33 9.71 3.14
C VAL A 55 -34.77 10.15 2.96
N ARG A 56 -35.63 9.24 2.49
CA ARG A 56 -37.08 9.43 2.43
C ARG A 56 -37.76 8.52 3.45
N LEU A 57 -38.41 9.13 4.42
CA LEU A 57 -39.30 8.47 5.37
C LEU A 57 -40.71 8.46 4.80
N ASP A 58 -41.32 7.29 4.66
CA ASP A 58 -42.63 7.16 4.00
C ASP A 58 -43.54 6.17 4.75
N ARG A 59 -44.73 6.63 5.16
CA ARG A 59 -45.72 5.78 5.85
C ARG A 59 -46.36 4.74 4.94
N SER A 60 -46.37 4.99 3.63
CA SER A 60 -46.94 4.08 2.63
C SER A 60 -45.97 2.98 2.20
N ALA A 61 -44.68 3.09 2.58
CA ALA A 61 -43.63 2.11 2.30
C ALA A 61 -43.74 0.84 3.19
N ILE A 62 -44.94 0.30 3.32
CA ILE A 62 -45.26 -0.85 4.19
C ILE A 62 -44.58 -2.16 3.77
N ASN A 63 -44.14 -2.24 2.51
CA ASN A 63 -43.41 -3.38 1.96
C ASN A 63 -41.89 -3.15 1.93
N THR A 64 -41.42 -2.08 2.56
CA THR A 64 -40.00 -1.75 2.68
C THR A 64 -39.56 -2.05 4.09
N ASP A 65 -38.59 -2.95 4.24
CA ASP A 65 -38.00 -3.23 5.54
C ASP A 65 -37.11 -2.07 6.01
N PRO A 66 -37.03 -1.81 7.33
CA PRO A 66 -36.06 -0.86 7.85
C PRO A 66 -34.63 -1.25 7.48
N GLY A 67 -33.84 -0.25 7.11
CA GLY A 67 -32.45 -0.43 6.70
C GLY A 67 -31.44 -0.30 7.85
N THR A 68 -30.16 -0.37 7.49
CA THR A 68 -29.04 0.03 8.36
C THR A 68 -28.32 1.22 7.73
N VAL A 69 -28.19 2.32 8.47
CA VAL A 69 -27.44 3.51 8.06
C VAL A 69 -26.18 3.61 8.92
N ARG A 70 -25.00 3.49 8.31
CA ARG A 70 -23.72 3.68 8.98
C ARG A 70 -23.29 5.13 8.83
N LEU A 71 -23.10 5.84 9.93
CA LEU A 71 -22.57 7.20 9.94
C LEU A 71 -21.13 7.17 10.44
N LEU A 72 -20.23 7.71 9.62
CA LEU A 72 -18.78 7.71 9.88
C LEU A 72 -18.41 8.93 10.73
N CYS A 73 -17.89 8.69 11.93
CA CYS A 73 -17.58 9.71 12.94
C CYS A 73 -16.06 9.91 13.09
N ARG A 74 -15.61 11.17 13.20
CA ARG A 74 -14.24 11.55 13.60
C ARG A 74 -14.28 12.17 15.00
N GLY A 75 -13.35 11.84 15.90
CA GLY A 75 -13.31 12.40 17.27
C GLY A 75 -12.52 11.56 18.27
N GLU A 76 -12.30 12.09 19.48
CA GLU A 76 -11.49 11.45 20.54
C GLU A 76 -11.93 10.00 20.82
N PRO A 77 -10.99 9.12 21.18
CA PRO A 77 -11.24 7.71 21.40
C PRO A 77 -12.12 7.54 22.64
N ASP A 78 -13.45 7.57 22.46
CA ASP A 78 -14.28 6.76 23.32
C ASP A 78 -13.89 5.33 22.96
N SER A 79 -13.12 4.72 23.85
CA SER A 79 -12.27 3.52 23.70
C SER A 79 -12.98 2.22 23.25
N GLN A 80 -14.18 2.33 22.72
CA GLN A 80 -14.97 1.23 22.23
C GLN A 80 -14.93 1.30 20.70
N LEU A 81 -14.08 0.48 20.09
CA LEU A 81 -14.18 0.04 18.69
C LEU A 81 -15.56 -0.58 18.34
N GLN A 82 -16.54 -0.51 19.24
CA GLN A 82 -17.89 -0.99 19.04
C GLN A 82 -18.75 0.15 18.47
N PRO A 83 -19.49 -0.10 17.39
CA PRO A 83 -20.48 0.84 16.89
C PRO A 83 -21.43 1.27 18.02
N ARG A 84 -21.66 2.58 18.18
CA ARG A 84 -22.82 3.02 18.97
C ARG A 84 -24.05 2.83 18.10
N GLU A 85 -24.90 1.89 18.50
CA GLU A 85 -26.14 1.60 17.78
C GLU A 85 -27.30 2.42 18.33
N LEU A 86 -28.05 3.01 17.41
CA LEU A 86 -29.31 3.70 17.65
C LEU A 86 -30.37 3.04 16.78
N THR A 87 -31.62 3.03 17.24
CA THR A 87 -32.74 2.50 16.46
C THR A 87 -33.81 3.58 16.38
N SER A 88 -34.15 3.98 15.16
CA SER A 88 -35.27 4.89 14.92
C SER A 88 -36.58 4.26 15.41
N PRO A 89 -37.60 5.07 15.77
CA PRO A 89 -38.93 4.58 16.12
C PRO A 89 -39.52 3.57 15.12
N SER A 90 -39.20 3.74 13.84
CA SER A 90 -39.67 2.86 12.76
C SER A 90 -38.79 1.63 12.48
N GLY A 91 -37.69 1.47 13.23
CA GLY A 91 -36.86 0.27 13.23
C GLY A 91 -35.60 0.35 12.38
N THR A 92 -35.36 1.44 11.65
CA THR A 92 -34.06 1.66 10.97
C THR A 92 -32.95 1.70 12.00
N ARG A 93 -31.93 0.86 11.83
CA ARG A 93 -30.73 0.83 12.67
C ARG A 93 -29.74 1.88 12.16
N VAL A 94 -29.20 2.67 13.07
CA VAL A 94 -28.15 3.64 12.79
C VAL A 94 -26.92 3.26 13.59
N GLU A 95 -25.84 2.97 12.88
CA GLU A 95 -24.56 2.58 13.46
C GLU A 95 -23.62 3.77 13.35
N LEU A 96 -23.26 4.37 14.49
CA LEU A 96 -22.21 5.37 14.56
C LEU A 96 -20.88 4.61 14.65
N VAL A 97 -20.08 4.69 13.59
CA VAL A 97 -18.83 3.95 13.45
C VAL A 97 -17.67 4.91 13.21
N SER A 98 -16.45 4.52 13.56
CA SER A 98 -15.26 5.31 13.24
C SER A 98 -15.18 5.56 11.73
N ALA A 99 -14.89 6.81 11.35
CA ALA A 99 -14.53 7.16 9.98
C ALA A 99 -13.12 6.70 9.61
N GLU A 100 -12.27 6.46 10.61
CA GLU A 100 -10.95 5.90 10.43
C GLU A 100 -11.06 4.38 10.57
N GLU A 101 -10.80 3.66 9.47
CA GLU A 101 -10.55 2.22 9.57
C GLU A 101 -9.15 2.02 10.18
N PRO A 102 -9.02 1.25 11.27
CA PRO A 102 -7.71 0.99 11.83
C PRO A 102 -6.88 0.21 10.81
N MET A 103 -5.78 0.82 10.34
CA MET A 103 -4.77 0.09 9.59
C MET A 103 -4.22 -1.01 10.48
N SER A 104 -4.55 -2.26 10.17
CA SER A 104 -4.07 -3.40 10.96
C SER A 104 -2.57 -3.54 10.73
N ARG A 105 -1.80 -3.54 11.83
CA ARG A 105 -0.35 -3.75 11.83
C ARG A 105 -0.08 -5.13 12.45
N PRO A 106 -0.27 -6.22 11.69
CA PRO A 106 -0.02 -7.55 12.23
C PRO A 106 1.46 -7.68 12.59
N PRO A 107 1.81 -8.36 13.70
CA PRO A 107 3.20 -8.61 14.02
C PRO A 107 3.85 -9.47 12.93
N THR A 108 5.10 -9.13 12.58
CA THR A 108 5.88 -9.85 11.58
C THR A 108 6.08 -11.30 12.00
N LYS A 109 5.64 -12.24 11.16
CA LYS A 109 5.92 -13.67 11.28
C LYS A 109 7.16 -13.99 10.46
N HIS A 110 8.33 -13.90 11.08
CA HIS A 110 9.61 -14.11 10.41
C HIS A 110 9.71 -15.50 9.77
N ALA A 111 10.07 -15.55 8.50
CA ALA A 111 10.21 -16.79 7.75
C ALA A 111 11.30 -16.66 6.68
N PHE A 112 12.07 -17.74 6.51
CA PHE A 112 12.97 -17.88 5.38
C PHE A 112 12.13 -18.34 4.20
N ILE A 113 11.96 -17.47 3.21
CA ILE A 113 11.16 -17.74 2.02
C ILE A 113 12.06 -17.51 0.83
N ALA A 114 12.07 -18.43 -0.14
CA ALA A 114 12.68 -18.24 -1.44
C ALA A 114 11.60 -18.49 -2.51
N CYS A 115 11.20 -17.44 -3.22
CA CYS A 115 10.21 -17.48 -4.29
C CYS A 115 10.95 -17.48 -5.63
N ARG A 116 10.99 -18.64 -6.30
CA ARG A 116 11.66 -18.77 -7.60
C ARG A 116 10.67 -18.67 -8.75
N LEU A 117 11.03 -17.93 -9.80
CA LEU A 117 10.22 -17.73 -11.00
C LEU A 117 9.93 -19.07 -11.71
N ARG A 118 10.91 -19.98 -11.73
CA ARG A 118 10.79 -21.31 -12.35
C ARG A 118 9.80 -22.25 -11.65
N ASP A 119 9.38 -21.93 -10.42
CA ASP A 119 8.47 -22.78 -9.64
C ASP A 119 7.00 -22.59 -10.06
N ASN A 120 6.74 -21.97 -11.22
CA ASN A 120 5.42 -21.66 -11.78
C ASN A 120 4.51 -20.88 -10.81
N ALA A 121 5.09 -19.95 -10.03
CA ALA A 121 4.28 -19.01 -9.26
C ALA A 121 3.31 -18.30 -10.21
N PRO A 122 1.98 -18.44 -10.01
CA PRO A 122 1.01 -18.00 -11.00
C PRO A 122 1.04 -16.48 -11.11
N TRP A 123 1.17 -15.99 -12.34
CA TRP A 123 0.83 -14.62 -12.65
C TRP A 123 -0.69 -14.48 -12.56
N VAL A 124 -1.15 -13.57 -11.72
CA VAL A 124 -2.56 -13.25 -11.59
C VAL A 124 -2.84 -12.00 -12.41
N VAL A 125 -3.82 -12.06 -13.30
CA VAL A 125 -4.33 -10.86 -13.98
C VAL A 125 -5.07 -10.04 -12.94
N GLY A 126 -4.51 -8.89 -12.58
CA GLY A 126 -5.09 -7.95 -11.62
C GLY A 126 -5.81 -6.80 -12.32
N ARG A 127 -5.77 -5.61 -11.71
CA ARG A 127 -6.44 -4.41 -12.25
C ARG A 127 -5.79 -3.96 -13.55
N ALA A 128 -6.59 -3.34 -14.44
CA ALA A 128 -6.13 -2.69 -15.68
C ALA A 128 -5.25 -3.56 -16.61
N GLY A 129 -5.41 -4.89 -16.58
CA GLY A 129 -4.62 -5.81 -17.42
C GLY A 129 -3.18 -6.04 -16.94
N MET A 130 -2.82 -5.54 -15.75
CA MET A 130 -1.51 -5.77 -15.14
C MET A 130 -1.41 -7.19 -14.60
N HIS A 131 -0.25 -7.83 -14.76
CA HIS A 131 0.03 -9.15 -14.23
C HIS A 131 0.81 -9.03 -12.92
N TYR A 132 0.34 -9.68 -11.86
CA TYR A 132 0.95 -9.64 -10.53
C TYR A 132 1.52 -11.00 -10.17
N ARG A 133 2.72 -11.01 -9.59
CA ARG A 133 3.30 -12.19 -8.94
C ARG A 133 3.73 -11.82 -7.52
N ASP A 134 3.14 -12.49 -6.55
CA ASP A 134 3.49 -12.32 -5.14
C ASP A 134 4.88 -12.93 -4.87
N LEU A 135 5.79 -12.12 -4.32
CA LEU A 135 7.17 -12.47 -4.01
C LEU A 135 7.35 -12.99 -2.58
N ILE A 136 6.34 -12.80 -1.73
CA ILE A 136 6.31 -13.26 -0.35
C ILE A 136 4.90 -13.83 -0.09
N PRO A 137 4.55 -15.04 -0.59
CA PRO A 137 3.17 -15.54 -0.51
C PRO A 137 2.58 -15.61 0.91
N ALA A 138 3.42 -15.85 1.93
CA ALA A 138 3.00 -15.86 3.33
C ALA A 138 2.87 -14.44 3.94
N ARG A 139 3.30 -13.41 3.22
CA ARG A 139 3.28 -11.97 3.56
C ARG A 139 3.86 -11.63 4.94
N LEU A 140 4.73 -12.52 5.45
CA LEU A 140 5.22 -12.55 6.82
C LEU A 140 4.10 -12.33 7.85
N GLY A 141 2.95 -12.98 7.66
CA GLY A 141 1.79 -12.82 8.55
C GLY A 141 0.94 -11.58 8.29
N GLY A 142 1.08 -10.95 7.12
CA GLY A 142 0.37 -9.73 6.72
C GLY A 142 1.18 -8.45 6.92
N ALA A 143 2.41 -8.56 7.44
CA ALA A 143 3.28 -7.41 7.72
C ALA A 143 3.81 -6.74 6.44
N ILE A 144 3.96 -7.49 5.35
CA ILE A 144 4.52 -6.98 4.09
C ILE A 144 3.94 -7.69 2.88
N ILE A 145 3.71 -6.93 1.81
CA ILE A 145 3.54 -7.45 0.45
C ILE A 145 4.73 -7.01 -0.40
N ALA A 146 5.22 -7.91 -1.24
CA ALA A 146 6.13 -7.56 -2.32
C ALA A 146 5.62 -8.21 -3.61
N SER A 147 5.47 -7.43 -4.66
CA SER A 147 4.89 -7.86 -5.93
C SER A 147 5.86 -7.59 -7.06
N HIS A 148 6.05 -8.56 -7.94
CA HIS A 148 6.58 -8.32 -9.28
C HIS A 148 5.40 -8.08 -10.21
N ILE A 149 5.28 -6.87 -10.76
CA ILE A 149 4.16 -6.43 -11.57
C ILE A 149 4.66 -6.22 -13.01
N ARG A 150 3.93 -6.77 -13.98
CA ARG A 150 4.23 -6.63 -15.41
C ARG A 150 3.06 -6.01 -16.16
N ILE A 151 3.36 -5.07 -17.05
CA ILE A 151 2.42 -4.49 -18.02
C ILE A 151 2.89 -4.87 -19.43
N PRO A 152 2.23 -5.82 -20.11
CA PRO A 152 2.66 -6.28 -21.43
C PRO A 152 2.57 -5.20 -22.51
N ASP A 153 1.49 -4.42 -22.52
CA ASP A 153 1.18 -3.48 -23.58
C ASP A 153 1.55 -2.03 -23.19
N ALA A 154 1.98 -1.25 -24.18
CA ALA A 154 2.32 0.16 -24.00
C ALA A 154 1.06 1.04 -24.05
N GLY A 155 1.13 2.21 -23.40
CA GLY A 155 0.14 3.28 -23.57
C GLY A 155 -0.38 3.85 -22.26
N PRO A 156 -1.52 4.57 -22.32
CA PRO A 156 -2.13 5.16 -21.15
C PRO A 156 -2.55 4.11 -20.13
N VAL A 157 -2.29 4.37 -18.86
CA VAL A 157 -2.79 3.53 -17.76
C VAL A 157 -4.11 4.13 -17.27
N PRO A 158 -5.21 3.36 -17.19
CA PRO A 158 -6.51 3.86 -16.75
C PRO A 158 -6.55 4.00 -15.22
N ASP A 159 -5.70 4.89 -14.71
CA ASP A 159 -5.54 5.17 -13.29
C ASP A 159 -6.14 6.54 -12.94
N ASN A 160 -6.63 6.66 -11.70
CA ASN A 160 -7.17 7.90 -11.14
C ASN A 160 -6.21 8.43 -10.07
N VAL A 161 -6.35 9.71 -9.71
CA VAL A 161 -5.60 10.22 -8.54
C VAL A 161 -6.02 9.44 -7.32
N HIS A 162 -5.05 8.90 -6.59
CA HIS A 162 -5.30 8.10 -5.41
C HIS A 162 -4.14 8.19 -4.42
N TYR A 163 -4.37 7.64 -3.23
CA TYR A 163 -3.34 7.49 -2.20
C TYR A 163 -3.58 6.22 -1.39
N HIS A 164 -2.55 5.78 -0.68
CA HIS A 164 -2.59 4.59 0.17
C HIS A 164 -2.37 4.94 1.64
N ASP A 165 -3.11 4.28 2.52
CA ASP A 165 -2.89 4.29 3.96
C ASP A 165 -1.91 3.18 4.33
N VAL A 166 -0.61 3.51 4.23
CA VAL A 166 0.52 2.60 4.41
C VAL A 166 1.50 3.19 5.42
N GLU A 167 2.36 2.34 6.00
CA GLU A 167 3.57 2.77 6.70
C GLU A 167 4.72 3.00 5.72
N PHE A 168 4.81 2.21 4.65
CA PHE A 168 5.88 2.32 3.66
C PHE A 168 5.41 1.76 2.31
N GLN A 169 5.77 2.43 1.22
CA GLN A 169 5.58 1.93 -0.13
C GLN A 169 6.76 2.31 -1.04
N LEU A 170 7.26 1.33 -1.78
CA LEU A 170 8.33 1.45 -2.76
C LEU A 170 7.82 0.99 -4.12
N ILE A 171 8.18 1.74 -5.17
CA ILE A 171 8.14 1.28 -6.55
C ILE A 171 9.56 1.33 -7.11
N TYR A 172 10.11 0.17 -7.48
CA TYR A 172 11.37 0.06 -8.20
C TYR A 172 11.09 -0.37 -9.64
N CYS A 173 11.58 0.38 -10.63
CA CYS A 173 11.40 0.01 -12.02
C CYS A 173 12.45 -1.03 -12.42
N HIS A 174 12.02 -2.27 -12.66
CA HIS A 174 12.90 -3.38 -13.02
C HIS A 174 13.25 -3.34 -14.52
N ALA A 175 12.24 -3.21 -15.39
CA ALA A 175 12.42 -3.11 -16.84
C ALA A 175 11.44 -2.12 -17.47
N GLY A 176 11.82 -1.53 -18.61
CA GLY A 176 10.98 -0.56 -19.31
C GLY A 176 10.96 0.82 -18.63
N TRP A 177 9.81 1.50 -18.71
CA TRP A 177 9.59 2.79 -18.06
C TRP A 177 8.11 3.04 -17.76
N VAL A 178 7.86 3.88 -16.74
CA VAL A 178 6.53 4.37 -16.36
C VAL A 178 6.54 5.87 -16.16
N ARG A 179 5.50 6.57 -16.62
CA ARG A 179 5.33 8.00 -16.41
C ARG A 179 4.32 8.25 -15.29
N LEU A 180 4.75 9.01 -14.29
CA LEU A 180 4.05 9.21 -13.03
C LEU A 180 3.92 10.71 -12.73
N VAL A 181 2.95 11.05 -11.88
CA VAL A 181 2.82 12.38 -11.28
C VAL A 181 2.47 12.24 -9.79
N TYR A 182 3.10 13.07 -8.96
CA TYR A 182 2.97 13.03 -7.50
C TYR A 182 2.66 14.43 -6.96
N GLU A 183 1.85 14.47 -5.91
CA GLU A 183 1.52 15.68 -5.16
C GLU A 183 2.78 16.45 -4.75
N ASP A 184 2.82 17.72 -5.09
CA ASP A 184 3.90 18.66 -4.77
C ASP A 184 5.29 18.33 -5.34
N GLN A 185 5.41 17.34 -6.24
CA GLN A 185 6.69 16.95 -6.86
C GLN A 185 6.91 17.53 -8.26
N GLY A 186 6.03 18.44 -8.70
CA GLY A 186 6.13 19.14 -9.98
C GLY A 186 5.49 18.37 -11.14
N GLU A 187 5.97 18.65 -12.34
CA GLU A 187 5.46 18.05 -13.58
C GLU A 187 5.63 16.52 -13.62
N PRO A 188 4.81 15.80 -14.39
CA PRO A 188 4.99 14.37 -14.58
C PRO A 188 6.39 14.01 -15.09
N PHE A 189 6.95 12.93 -14.57
CA PHE A 189 8.29 12.45 -14.94
C PHE A 189 8.27 10.96 -15.28
N ILE A 190 9.36 10.49 -15.89
CA ILE A 190 9.54 9.08 -16.27
C ILE A 190 10.45 8.41 -15.25
N LEU A 191 9.96 7.33 -14.65
CA LEU A 191 10.74 6.37 -13.88
C LEU A 191 11.23 5.28 -14.84
N ARG A 192 12.55 5.11 -14.98
CA ARG A 192 13.18 4.17 -15.91
C ARG A 192 13.74 2.96 -15.17
N ALA A 193 14.04 1.89 -15.89
CA ALA A 193 14.72 0.72 -15.34
C ALA A 193 15.95 1.11 -14.49
N GLY A 194 15.98 0.68 -13.24
CA GLY A 194 17.01 1.02 -12.24
C GLY A 194 16.66 2.19 -11.31
N ASP A 195 15.62 2.96 -11.62
CA ASP A 195 15.12 4.04 -10.78
C ASP A 195 14.12 3.50 -9.76
N CYS A 196 13.97 4.20 -8.64
CA CYS A 196 12.90 3.92 -7.69
C CYS A 196 12.31 5.18 -7.07
N VAL A 197 11.06 5.06 -6.64
CA VAL A 197 10.38 6.08 -5.85
C VAL A 197 9.84 5.49 -4.55
N ILE A 198 9.87 6.31 -3.50
CA ILE A 198 9.07 6.08 -2.30
C ILE A 198 7.80 6.88 -2.41
N GLN A 199 6.70 6.24 -2.06
CA GLN A 199 5.39 6.86 -1.96
C GLN A 199 5.08 6.99 -0.47
N PRO A 200 5.35 8.17 0.15
CA PRO A 200 5.03 8.40 1.54
C PRO A 200 3.55 8.11 1.84
N PRO A 201 3.20 7.84 3.10
CA PRO A 201 1.80 7.63 3.50
C PRO A 201 0.90 8.73 2.95
N GLN A 202 -0.21 8.36 2.32
CA GLN A 202 -1.22 9.30 1.82
C GLN A 202 -0.77 10.32 0.75
N ILE A 203 0.41 10.19 0.14
CA ILE A 203 0.78 11.04 -1.01
C ILE A 203 -0.16 10.78 -2.19
N ARG A 204 -0.79 11.84 -2.73
CA ARG A 204 -1.61 11.69 -3.95
C ARG A 204 -0.70 11.46 -5.14
N HIS A 205 -1.06 10.48 -5.96
CA HIS A 205 -0.32 10.16 -7.16
C HIS A 205 -1.19 9.52 -8.23
N ARG A 206 -0.63 9.42 -9.43
CA ARG A 206 -1.27 8.80 -10.58
C ARG A 206 -0.25 8.25 -11.57
N VAL A 207 -0.51 7.07 -12.10
CA VAL A 207 0.17 6.51 -13.26
C VAL A 207 -0.48 7.04 -14.54
N LEU A 208 0.31 7.65 -15.43
CA LEU A 208 -0.21 8.25 -16.66
C LEU A 208 -0.11 7.31 -17.85
N GLU A 209 1.09 6.75 -18.08
CA GLU A 209 1.38 5.87 -19.20
C GLU A 209 2.59 4.99 -18.91
N SER A 210 2.70 3.85 -19.60
CA SER A 210 3.81 2.91 -19.47
C SER A 210 4.33 2.44 -20.82
N SER A 211 5.59 2.01 -20.84
CA SER A 211 6.12 1.21 -21.95
C SER A 211 5.49 -0.17 -22.00
N GLY A 212 5.48 -0.79 -23.18
CA GLY A 212 5.19 -2.22 -23.31
C GLY A 212 6.32 -3.05 -22.69
N GLY A 213 5.95 -4.09 -21.95
CA GLY A 213 6.89 -4.90 -21.18
C GLY A 213 7.46 -4.20 -19.95
N LEU A 214 6.79 -3.17 -19.42
CA LEU A 214 7.16 -2.59 -18.13
C LEU A 214 7.11 -3.67 -17.05
N GLU A 215 8.15 -3.72 -16.22
CA GLU A 215 8.22 -4.54 -15.02
C GLU A 215 8.63 -3.69 -13.83
N VAL A 216 7.89 -3.79 -12.72
CA VAL A 216 8.19 -3.07 -11.48
C VAL A 216 8.15 -4.03 -10.29
N VAL A 217 9.01 -3.78 -9.31
CA VAL A 217 8.92 -4.38 -7.98
C VAL A 217 8.25 -3.37 -7.07
N GLU A 218 7.07 -3.73 -6.57
CA GLU A 218 6.34 -2.95 -5.57
C GLU A 218 6.49 -3.61 -4.21
N VAL A 219 6.78 -2.82 -3.17
CA VAL A 219 6.77 -3.27 -1.78
C VAL A 219 5.82 -2.36 -0.99
N GLY A 220 4.92 -2.96 -0.21
CA GLY A 220 3.96 -2.25 0.63
C GLY A 220 3.90 -2.82 2.05
N VAL A 221 3.81 -1.93 3.05
CA VAL A 221 3.69 -2.27 4.47
C VAL A 221 2.55 -1.44 5.08
N PRO A 222 1.54 -2.06 5.70
CA PRO A 222 1.29 -3.51 5.75
C PRO A 222 0.86 -4.11 4.39
N ALA A 223 0.76 -5.43 4.34
CA ALA A 223 0.40 -6.16 3.11
C ALA A 223 -1.00 -5.83 2.58
N GLU A 224 -1.92 -5.52 3.48
CA GLU A 224 -3.28 -5.08 3.18
C GLU A 224 -3.46 -3.66 3.70
N HIS A 225 -3.82 -2.74 2.82
CA HIS A 225 -3.93 -1.32 3.13
C HIS A 225 -5.06 -0.70 2.33
N LEU A 226 -5.66 0.36 2.88
CA LEU A 226 -6.72 1.10 2.20
C LEU A 226 -6.12 1.92 1.06
N THR A 227 -6.82 1.93 -0.07
CA THR A 227 -6.54 2.80 -1.21
C THR A 227 -7.75 3.69 -1.44
N THR A 228 -7.54 5.00 -1.37
CA THR A 228 -8.62 5.97 -1.55
C THR A 228 -8.44 6.69 -2.87
N LEU A 229 -9.50 6.68 -3.70
CA LEU A 229 -9.58 7.48 -4.91
C LEU A 229 -9.95 8.92 -4.55
N ASP A 230 -9.20 9.87 -5.08
CA ASP A 230 -9.39 11.31 -4.86
C ASP A 230 -9.87 11.94 -6.17
N TYR A 231 -11.19 12.06 -6.33
CA TYR A 231 -11.80 12.62 -7.54
C TYR A 231 -11.81 14.16 -7.55
N GLU A 232 -11.47 14.80 -6.44
CA GLU A 232 -11.45 16.26 -6.32
C GLU A 232 -10.04 16.81 -6.60
N MET A 233 -8.99 16.07 -6.24
CA MET A 233 -7.60 16.47 -6.49
C MET A 233 -7.24 16.42 -7.98
N GLU A 234 -6.65 17.50 -8.48
CA GLU A 234 -5.98 17.56 -9.77
C GLU A 234 -4.46 17.50 -9.59
N LEU A 235 -3.78 16.69 -10.42
CA LEU A 235 -2.32 16.61 -10.49
C LEU A 235 -1.82 17.04 -11.87
N PRO A 236 -0.68 17.76 -11.97
CA PRO A 236 0.19 18.18 -10.86
C PRO A 236 -0.43 19.29 -10.00
N THR A 237 -0.05 19.36 -8.72
CA THR A 237 -0.46 20.48 -7.85
C THR A 237 0.25 21.77 -8.29
N PRO A 238 -0.34 22.95 -8.01
CA PRO A 238 0.26 24.25 -8.41
C PRO A 238 1.52 24.63 -7.61
N HIS A 239 1.89 23.84 -6.60
CA HIS A 239 3.02 24.10 -5.72
C HIS A 239 4.08 23.02 -5.88
N TYR A 240 5.35 23.42 -5.92
CA TYR A 240 6.48 22.50 -5.84
C TYR A 240 7.06 22.53 -4.43
N ARG A 241 6.90 21.42 -3.68
CA ARG A 241 7.36 21.25 -2.30
C ARG A 241 8.05 19.89 -2.15
N PRO A 242 9.25 19.71 -2.74
CA PRO A 242 9.95 18.41 -2.75
C PRO A 242 10.32 17.90 -1.36
N ASP A 243 10.46 18.80 -0.38
CA ASP A 243 10.78 18.47 1.01
C ASP A 243 9.55 18.31 1.92
N ARG A 244 8.33 18.33 1.36
CA ARG A 244 7.11 18.07 2.15
C ARG A 244 7.18 16.67 2.74
N GLU A 245 6.74 16.55 3.99
CA GLU A 245 6.63 15.27 4.68
C GLU A 245 5.17 14.84 4.79
N TRP A 246 4.93 13.54 4.65
CA TRP A 246 3.70 12.87 4.97
C TRP A 246 4.01 11.82 6.03
N ASP A 247 3.37 11.94 7.19
CA ASP A 247 3.62 11.10 8.37
C ASP A 247 5.14 10.92 8.68
N GLY A 248 5.89 12.03 8.60
CA GLY A 248 7.33 12.07 8.88
C GLY A 248 8.24 11.56 7.77
N GLN A 249 7.70 11.17 6.61
CA GLN A 249 8.46 10.68 5.45
C GLN A 249 8.33 11.64 4.27
N ARG A 250 9.43 11.87 3.53
CA ARG A 250 9.40 12.65 2.28
C ARG A 250 9.36 11.74 1.06
N PHE A 251 8.88 12.28 -0.05
CA PHE A 251 9.03 11.63 -1.34
C PHE A 251 10.53 11.47 -1.67
N VAL A 252 10.89 10.32 -2.23
CA VAL A 252 12.25 10.03 -2.68
C VAL A 252 12.16 9.57 -4.12
N HIS A 253 12.96 10.17 -5.00
CA HIS A 253 13.15 9.72 -6.37
C HIS A 253 14.63 9.44 -6.57
N SER A 254 14.99 8.16 -6.56
CA SER A 254 16.37 7.70 -6.75
C SER A 254 16.56 7.31 -8.21
N ARG A 255 17.45 8.01 -8.91
CA ARG A 255 17.79 7.71 -10.30
C ARG A 255 19.06 6.91 -10.39
N LEU A 256 19.10 5.91 -11.28
CA LEU A 256 20.31 5.13 -11.53
C LEU A 256 21.44 5.97 -12.11
N GLU A 257 21.14 7.00 -12.91
CA GLU A 257 22.16 7.89 -13.48
C GLU A 257 22.95 8.68 -12.42
N ASP A 258 22.36 8.91 -11.25
CA ASP A 258 22.99 9.61 -10.11
C ASP A 258 23.64 8.62 -9.11
N ALA A 259 23.69 7.34 -9.45
CA ALA A 259 24.12 6.29 -8.52
C ALA A 259 25.55 6.50 -8.03
N VAL A 260 25.70 6.59 -6.71
CA VAL A 260 26.99 6.50 -6.03
C VAL A 260 27.11 5.11 -5.42
N TRP A 261 28.09 4.34 -5.89
CA TRP A 261 28.41 3.02 -5.37
C TRP A 261 29.47 3.14 -4.27
N GLY A 262 29.26 2.43 -3.18
CA GLY A 262 30.20 2.37 -2.06
C GLY A 262 30.22 1.00 -1.40
N PRO A 263 31.08 0.82 -0.38
CA PRO A 263 31.18 -0.44 0.35
C PRO A 263 29.82 -0.85 0.92
N TRP A 264 29.52 -2.15 0.85
CA TRP A 264 28.36 -2.72 1.51
C TRP A 264 28.76 -3.42 2.81
N ARG A 265 27.77 -3.73 3.66
CA ARG A 265 28.01 -4.35 4.98
C ARG A 265 28.59 -5.78 4.89
N ILE A 266 28.44 -6.44 3.74
CA ILE A 266 29.04 -7.75 3.44
C ILE A 266 30.21 -7.51 2.49
N SER A 267 31.42 -7.90 2.90
CA SER A 267 32.64 -7.78 2.08
C SER A 267 32.51 -8.58 0.77
N GLY A 268 33.17 -8.14 -0.30
CA GLY A 268 33.01 -8.71 -1.64
C GLY A 268 31.90 -8.08 -2.47
N PHE A 269 31.18 -7.11 -1.91
CA PHE A 269 30.05 -6.43 -2.55
C PHE A 269 30.14 -4.92 -2.34
N GLU A 270 29.54 -4.21 -3.29
CA GLU A 270 29.26 -2.79 -3.18
C GLU A 270 27.76 -2.55 -3.32
N ALA A 271 27.30 -1.43 -2.77
CA ALA A 271 25.91 -1.04 -2.81
C ALA A 271 25.77 0.42 -3.23
N ARG A 272 24.71 0.68 -3.98
CA ARG A 272 24.16 2.02 -4.19
C ARG A 272 23.06 2.24 -3.16
N ASP A 273 23.23 3.29 -2.35
CA ASP A 273 22.15 3.81 -1.51
C ASP A 273 21.17 4.61 -2.38
N THR A 274 19.88 4.44 -2.13
CA THR A 274 18.82 5.14 -2.86
C THR A 274 18.37 6.42 -2.16
N GLY A 275 18.85 6.69 -0.94
CA GLY A 275 18.44 7.83 -0.10
C GLY A 275 17.12 7.60 0.64
N VAL A 276 16.58 6.37 0.59
CA VAL A 276 15.31 6.00 1.22
C VAL A 276 15.39 6.00 2.74
N GLU A 277 16.53 5.60 3.31
CA GLU A 277 16.73 5.65 4.77
C GLU A 277 16.59 7.09 5.30
N ASP A 278 17.24 8.04 4.64
CA ASP A 278 17.16 9.45 5.00
C ASP A 278 15.76 10.02 4.73
N GLY A 279 15.16 9.67 3.59
CA GLY A 279 13.84 10.17 3.22
C GLY A 279 12.70 9.65 4.10
N THR A 280 12.85 8.46 4.66
CA THR A 280 11.87 7.86 5.56
C THR A 280 12.26 7.97 7.04
N LYS A 281 13.34 8.69 7.36
CA LYS A 281 13.89 8.83 8.72
C LYS A 281 14.11 7.49 9.42
N GLY A 282 14.55 6.49 8.66
CA GLY A 282 14.89 5.16 9.16
C GLY A 282 13.75 4.15 9.21
N VAL A 283 12.53 4.49 8.74
CA VAL A 283 11.44 3.50 8.60
C VAL A 283 11.87 2.35 7.69
N ALA A 284 12.52 2.64 6.57
CA ALA A 284 13.05 1.62 5.67
C ALA A 284 14.36 2.07 5.02
N ALA A 285 15.12 1.11 4.50
CA ALA A 285 16.25 1.37 3.62
C ALA A 285 16.12 0.51 2.37
N VAL A 286 16.49 1.07 1.22
CA VAL A 286 16.48 0.39 -0.07
C VAL A 286 17.85 0.55 -0.69
N ARG A 287 18.48 -0.57 -1.04
CA ARG A 287 19.83 -0.59 -1.61
C ARG A 287 19.87 -1.51 -2.81
N VAL A 288 20.61 -1.11 -3.84
CA VAL A 288 20.96 -2.01 -4.94
C VAL A 288 22.38 -2.51 -4.71
N VAL A 289 22.55 -3.83 -4.68
CA VAL A 289 23.79 -4.49 -4.28
C VAL A 289 24.34 -5.30 -5.45
N ARG A 290 25.65 -5.28 -5.67
CA ARG A 290 26.34 -6.10 -6.68
C ARG A 290 27.72 -6.54 -6.20
N PRO A 291 28.30 -7.61 -6.77
CA PRO A 291 29.68 -7.98 -6.48
C PRO A 291 30.65 -6.82 -6.76
N ALA A 292 31.61 -6.60 -5.86
CA ALA A 292 32.63 -5.58 -6.04
C ALA A 292 33.64 -6.04 -7.12
N ALA A 293 34.02 -5.12 -8.01
CA ALA A 293 34.93 -5.44 -9.11
C ALA A 293 36.29 -5.94 -8.60
N GLY A 294 36.73 -7.11 -9.08
CA GLY A 294 38.04 -7.69 -8.75
C GLY A 294 38.13 -8.39 -7.39
N GLU A 295 37.03 -8.46 -6.62
CA GLU A 295 36.96 -9.25 -5.39
C GLU A 295 36.23 -10.58 -5.65
N HIS A 296 36.98 -11.68 -5.61
CA HIS A 296 36.42 -13.04 -5.74
C HIS A 296 36.38 -13.79 -4.40
N GLN A 297 36.36 -13.07 -3.28
CA GLN A 297 36.29 -13.72 -1.97
C GLN A 297 34.88 -14.26 -1.73
N PRO A 298 34.75 -15.47 -1.18
CA PRO A 298 33.44 -15.98 -0.78
C PRO A 298 32.82 -15.03 0.26
N ALA A 299 31.54 -14.73 0.11
CA ALA A 299 30.84 -13.89 1.06
C ALA A 299 30.96 -14.48 2.48
N PRO A 300 31.17 -13.66 3.52
CA PRO A 300 31.18 -14.15 4.88
C PRO A 300 29.81 -14.69 5.27
N VAL A 301 29.80 -15.59 6.26
CA VAL A 301 28.54 -16.00 6.91
C VAL A 301 28.07 -14.85 7.77
N THR A 302 26.83 -14.41 7.56
CA THR A 302 26.25 -13.29 8.29
C THR A 302 24.88 -13.63 8.87
N SER A 303 24.46 -12.91 9.89
CA SER A 303 23.05 -12.82 10.33
C SER A 303 22.72 -11.36 10.61
N HIS A 304 21.45 -10.99 10.65
CA HIS A 304 21.01 -9.63 10.98
C HIS A 304 19.97 -9.61 12.12
N ASP A 305 19.64 -8.42 12.60
CA ASP A 305 18.53 -8.19 13.55
C ASP A 305 17.35 -7.38 12.98
N SER A 306 17.36 -7.07 11.67
CA SER A 306 16.23 -6.43 10.97
C SER A 306 14.94 -7.24 11.12
N ASP A 307 13.81 -6.56 11.32
CA ASP A 307 12.49 -7.20 11.43
C ASP A 307 12.05 -7.78 10.09
N ILE A 308 12.25 -7.02 9.01
CA ILE A 308 12.06 -7.46 7.63
C ILE A 308 13.35 -7.22 6.88
N LEU A 309 13.85 -8.25 6.20
CA LEU A 309 14.91 -8.14 5.20
C LEU A 309 14.48 -8.92 3.96
N PHE A 310 14.05 -8.18 2.94
CA PHE A 310 13.59 -8.69 1.66
C PHE A 310 14.65 -8.45 0.59
N THR A 311 14.80 -9.38 -0.35
CA THR A 311 15.68 -9.20 -1.50
C THR A 311 15.05 -9.75 -2.76
N PHE A 312 15.19 -9.01 -3.86
CA PHE A 312 14.82 -9.42 -5.21
C PHE A 312 16.05 -9.47 -6.11
N VAL A 313 16.20 -10.51 -6.92
CA VAL A 313 17.29 -10.66 -7.88
C VAL A 313 16.94 -9.89 -9.15
N LEU A 314 17.58 -8.74 -9.34
CA LEU A 314 17.40 -7.88 -10.50
C LEU A 314 18.10 -8.45 -11.74
N SER A 315 19.28 -9.06 -11.58
CA SER A 315 20.00 -9.66 -12.70
C SER A 315 20.99 -10.71 -12.22
N GLY A 316 21.46 -11.56 -13.12
CA GLY A 316 22.44 -12.59 -12.82
C GLY A 316 21.89 -13.74 -11.98
N SER A 317 22.77 -14.37 -11.20
CA SER A 317 22.45 -15.53 -10.37
C SER A 317 23.34 -15.65 -9.15
N CYS A 318 22.86 -16.35 -8.13
CA CYS A 318 23.61 -16.70 -6.94
C CYS A 318 23.05 -17.96 -6.27
N THR A 319 23.80 -18.51 -5.32
CA THR A 319 23.30 -19.52 -4.40
C THR A 319 23.21 -18.92 -3.00
N LEU A 320 22.01 -18.88 -2.44
CA LEU A 320 21.75 -18.51 -1.06
C LEU A 320 21.77 -19.74 -0.16
N HIS A 321 22.67 -19.74 0.81
CA HIS A 321 22.75 -20.76 1.87
C HIS A 321 22.09 -20.23 3.12
N GLY A 322 21.23 -21.03 3.77
CA GLY A 322 20.65 -20.71 5.07
C GLY A 322 20.81 -21.85 6.06
N ASP A 323 21.22 -21.52 7.28
CA ASP A 323 21.34 -22.47 8.38
C ASP A 323 19.98 -23.13 8.68
N GLY A 324 19.93 -24.47 8.56
CA GLY A 324 18.69 -25.25 8.66
C GLY A 324 17.70 -25.09 7.48
N GLN A 325 18.02 -24.30 6.45
CA GLN A 325 17.16 -24.04 5.28
C GLN A 325 17.69 -24.63 3.97
N GLY A 326 18.98 -25.02 3.95
CA GLY A 326 19.65 -25.57 2.77
C GLY A 326 20.07 -24.50 1.76
N SER A 327 20.43 -24.96 0.55
CA SER A 327 20.86 -24.11 -0.56
C SER A 327 19.70 -23.80 -1.51
N GLN A 328 19.56 -22.52 -1.88
CA GLN A 328 18.63 -22.07 -2.91
C GLN A 328 19.42 -21.43 -4.06
N ILE A 329 19.33 -22.01 -5.25
CA ILE A 329 19.85 -21.38 -6.47
C ILE A 329 18.81 -20.36 -6.93
N LEU A 330 19.25 -19.11 -7.07
CA LEU A 330 18.44 -17.95 -7.41
C LEU A 330 18.93 -17.34 -8.72
N SER A 331 17.99 -16.87 -9.53
CA SER A 331 18.23 -16.16 -10.79
C SER A 331 17.35 -14.91 -10.88
N GLU A 332 17.55 -14.09 -11.92
CA GLU A 332 16.70 -12.93 -12.22
C GLU A 332 15.20 -13.22 -12.03
N GLY A 333 14.52 -12.31 -11.33
CA GLY A 333 13.11 -12.44 -10.98
C GLY A 333 12.85 -13.25 -9.70
N ASP A 334 13.84 -13.95 -9.15
CA ASP A 334 13.66 -14.63 -7.87
C ASP A 334 13.69 -13.63 -6.70
N ALA A 335 13.07 -14.00 -5.58
CA ALA A 335 13.07 -13.20 -4.37
C ALA A 335 13.21 -14.06 -3.12
N TYR A 336 13.67 -13.45 -2.04
CA TYR A 336 13.73 -14.11 -0.74
C TYR A 336 13.55 -13.15 0.45
N THR A 337 13.19 -13.72 1.59
CA THR A 337 13.20 -13.04 2.90
C THR A 337 14.13 -13.76 3.85
N LEU A 338 14.85 -12.99 4.68
CA LEU A 338 15.74 -13.52 5.70
C LEU A 338 15.18 -13.21 7.10
N PRO A 339 14.96 -14.23 7.96
CA PRO A 339 14.61 -14.00 9.37
C PRO A 339 15.80 -13.43 10.15
N PRO A 340 15.54 -12.58 11.16
CA PRO A 340 16.58 -12.14 12.09
C PRO A 340 17.24 -13.35 12.78
N GLY A 341 18.54 -13.27 12.98
CA GLY A 341 19.36 -14.29 13.64
C GLY A 341 19.68 -15.53 12.81
N VAL A 342 19.04 -15.75 11.66
CA VAL A 342 19.38 -16.87 10.76
C VAL A 342 20.69 -16.58 10.04
N LYS A 343 21.62 -17.54 10.09
CA LYS A 343 22.93 -17.43 9.43
C LYS A 343 22.78 -17.75 7.95
N THR A 344 23.30 -16.87 7.10
CA THR A 344 23.27 -17.02 5.65
C THR A 344 24.57 -16.63 4.97
N CYS A 345 24.75 -17.08 3.74
CA CYS A 345 25.87 -16.73 2.87
C CYS A 345 25.43 -16.80 1.40
N LEU A 346 25.95 -15.89 0.57
CA LEU A 346 25.83 -15.94 -0.88
C LEU A 346 27.11 -16.53 -1.49
N THR A 347 26.96 -17.55 -2.34
CA THR A 347 28.06 -18.10 -3.12
C THR A 347 27.69 -18.15 -4.60
N SER A 348 28.64 -18.54 -5.46
CA SER A 348 28.40 -18.76 -6.89
C SER A 348 27.71 -17.56 -7.57
N CYS A 349 28.07 -16.35 -7.14
CA CYS A 349 27.53 -15.11 -7.69
C CYS A 349 28.08 -14.88 -9.09
N SER A 350 27.22 -14.66 -10.07
CA SER A 350 27.65 -14.25 -11.41
C SER A 350 28.17 -12.81 -11.40
N GLU A 351 29.00 -12.45 -12.38
CA GLU A 351 29.61 -11.10 -12.48
C GLU A 351 28.55 -10.00 -12.66
N ASP A 352 27.42 -10.32 -13.27
CA ASP A 352 26.28 -9.44 -13.53
C ASP A 352 25.22 -9.49 -12.42
N LEU A 353 25.49 -10.14 -11.28
CA LEU A 353 24.55 -10.23 -10.17
C LEU A 353 24.18 -8.83 -9.67
N SER A 354 22.88 -8.54 -9.64
CA SER A 354 22.34 -7.35 -8.99
C SER A 354 21.14 -7.71 -8.14
N LEU A 355 21.10 -7.18 -6.91
CA LEU A 355 20.09 -7.47 -5.90
C LEU A 355 19.45 -6.16 -5.43
N LEU A 356 18.12 -6.11 -5.40
CA LEU A 356 17.36 -5.07 -4.71
C LEU A 356 17.10 -5.54 -3.27
N GLU A 357 17.73 -4.90 -2.30
CA GLU A 357 17.51 -5.18 -0.88
C GLU A 357 16.62 -4.11 -0.24
N VAL A 358 15.61 -4.55 0.50
CA VAL A 358 14.71 -3.69 1.28
C VAL A 358 14.74 -4.15 2.74
N SER A 359 15.04 -3.25 3.66
CA SER A 359 15.02 -3.53 5.10
C SER A 359 14.04 -2.62 5.83
N LEU A 360 13.30 -3.19 6.79
CA LEU A 360 12.51 -2.47 7.77
C LEU A 360 12.86 -3.01 9.17
N PRO A 361 13.36 -2.20 10.10
CA PRO A 361 13.74 -0.79 9.93
C PRO A 361 14.90 -0.60 8.92
N GLY A 362 15.14 0.65 8.51
CA GLY A 362 16.24 0.97 7.58
C GLY A 362 17.63 0.71 8.13
N ARG A 363 17.79 0.84 9.45
CA ARG A 363 19.04 0.54 10.18
C ARG A 363 18.91 -0.75 10.96
N PHE A 364 19.86 -1.65 10.75
CA PHE A 364 19.97 -2.92 11.46
C PHE A 364 21.43 -3.33 11.58
N ASN A 365 21.74 -4.19 12.54
CA ASN A 365 23.07 -4.74 12.74
C ASN A 365 23.24 -6.01 11.91
N THR A 366 24.44 -6.19 11.36
CA THR A 366 24.87 -7.45 10.74
C THR A 366 26.02 -8.04 11.55
N THR A 367 25.84 -9.28 11.98
CA THR A 367 26.83 -10.04 12.73
C THR A 367 27.59 -10.95 11.77
N LEU A 368 28.92 -10.80 11.73
CA LEU A 368 29.82 -11.70 11.03
C LEU A 368 30.10 -12.93 11.89
N HIS A 369 30.02 -14.12 11.29
CA HIS A 369 30.30 -15.38 11.99
C HIS A 369 31.62 -16.00 11.50
N PRO A 370 32.44 -16.60 12.39
CA PRO A 370 33.59 -17.40 11.98
C PRO A 370 33.11 -18.61 11.13
N GLN A 371 33.76 -18.88 9.99
CA GLN A 371 33.29 -19.84 8.97
C GLN A 371 32.94 -21.23 9.55
N LYS A 372 31.88 -21.93 9.10
CA LYS A 372 31.52 -22.23 7.69
C LYS A 372 30.00 -22.20 7.36
N LEU A 373 29.67 -21.63 6.21
CA LEU A 373 28.67 -22.12 5.25
C LEU A 373 29.46 -22.22 3.95
N PRO A 374 29.81 -23.42 3.45
CA PRO A 374 28.89 -24.29 2.71
C PRO A 374 29.09 -25.82 2.93
N ILE A 375 27.99 -26.58 3.01
CA ILE A 375 27.67 -27.78 2.20
C ILE A 375 26.25 -27.56 1.70
#